data_AF-A0A359HJ52-F1
#
_entry.id   AF-A0A359HJ52-F1
#
_cell.length_a   1.000
_cell.length_b   1.000
_cell.length_c   1.000
_cell.angle_alpha   90.00
_cell.angle_beta   90.00
_cell.angle_gamma   90.00
#
_symmetry.space_group_name_H-M   'P 1'
#
loop_
_entity.id
_entity.type
_entity.pdbx_description
1 polymer ?
#
loop_
_entity_poly.entity_id
_entity_poly.type
_entity_poly.pdbx_seq_one_letter_code
_entity_poly.pdbx_strand_id
1 'polypeptide(L)' 'LDVTDPEPLPADHKLLSLSNLIVAPHIASATVTSRTQMALIAVRNLIAGLEGRPLPFQVNL' A
#
# COMPACT_ATOMS: atom_id res chain seq x y z
N LEU A 1 12.72 3.30 6.98
CA LEU A 1 11.31 3.13 7.38
C LEU A 1 10.47 3.43 6.16
N ASP A 2 9.74 2.46 5.64
CA ASP A 2 8.77 2.71 4.55
C ASP A 2 7.40 3.12 5.08
N VAL A 3 7.16 2.97 6.39
CA VAL A 3 5.92 3.34 7.07
C VAL A 3 6.22 4.26 8.26
N THR A 4 5.30 5.15 8.58
CA THR A 4 5.39 6.08 9.71
C THR A 4 4.03 6.24 10.40
N ASP A 5 4.01 6.88 11.57
CA ASP A 5 2.76 7.29 12.23
C ASP A 5 2.92 8.74 12.72
N PRO A 6 2.14 9.71 12.20
CA PRO A 6 1.15 9.55 11.12
C PRO A 6 1.81 9.39 9.73
N GLU A 7 0.98 9.18 8.71
CA GLU A 7 1.37 9.28 7.29
C GLU A 7 0.60 10.44 6.61
N PRO A 8 1.29 11.44 6.01
CA PRO A 8 2.75 11.59 5.93
C PRO A 8 3.35 12.02 7.27
N LEU A 9 4.62 11.66 7.49
CA LEU A 9 5.38 12.14 8.64
C LEU A 9 5.52 13.68 8.59
N PRO A 10 5.32 14.42 9.71
CA PRO A 10 5.55 15.86 9.76
C PRO A 10 6.95 16.25 9.29
N ALA A 11 7.06 17.34 8.53
CA ALA A 11 8.32 17.75 7.91
C ALA A 11 9.40 18.17 8.93
N ASP A 12 9.00 18.56 10.14
CA ASP A 12 9.87 18.92 11.27
C ASP A 12 10.15 17.76 12.23
N HIS A 13 9.74 16.53 11.87
CA HIS A 13 9.89 15.37 12.74
C HIS A 13 11.36 14.95 12.90
N LYS A 14 11.80 14.70 14.14
CA LYS A 14 13.20 14.38 14.49
C LYS A 14 13.81 13.20 13.74
N LEU A 15 12.99 12.23 13.31
CA LEU A 15 13.48 11.08 12.54
C LEU A 15 14.11 11.50 11.20
N LEU A 16 13.69 12.63 10.62
CA LEU A 16 14.24 13.15 9.36
C LEU A 16 15.62 13.80 9.52
N SER A 17 16.08 14.05 10.76
CA SER A 17 17.41 14.63 11.03
C SER A 17 18.46 13.59 11.44
N LEU A 18 18.10 12.31 11.55
CA LEU A 18 19.02 11.25 11.99
C LEU A 18 19.88 10.77 10.81
N SER A 19 21.20 10.87 10.92
CA SER A 19 22.14 10.48 9.85
C SER A 19 22.23 8.97 9.61
N ASN A 20 21.72 8.17 10.54
CA ASN A 20 21.72 6.70 10.49
C ASN A 20 20.35 6.12 10.12
N LEU A 21 19.40 6.92 9.64
CA LEU A 21 18.06 6.50 9.30
C LEU A 21 17.66 7.00 7.90
N ILE A 22 17.10 6.09 7.10
CA ILE A 22 16.47 6.42 5.82
C ILE A 22 14.96 6.26 5.98
N VAL A 23 14.18 7.27 5.60
CA VAL A 23 12.72 7.22 5.54
C VAL A 23 12.29 7.24 4.06
N ALA A 24 11.39 6.33 3.70
CA ALA A 24 10.78 6.20 2.38
C ALA A 24 9.26 6.41 2.51
N PRO A 25 8.59 7.06 1.55
CA PRO A 25 7.19 7.49 1.69
C PRO A 25 6.19 6.40 1.25
N HIS A 26 6.19 5.24 1.91
CA HIS A 26 5.25 4.14 1.64
C HIS A 26 5.29 3.65 0.18
N ILE A 27 6.50 3.36 -0.30
CA ILE A 27 6.78 3.00 -1.70
C ILE A 27 7.35 1.59 -1.88
N ALA A 28 7.38 0.73 -0.85
CA ALA A 28 7.92 -0.62 -0.98
C ALA A 28 7.28 -1.43 -2.13
N SER A 29 5.98 -1.23 -2.40
CA SER A 29 5.26 -1.90 -3.49
C SER A 29 5.19 -1.11 -4.81
N ALA A 30 5.84 0.06 -4.90
CA ALA A 30 5.64 1.04 -5.96
C ALA A 30 6.40 0.73 -7.27
N THR A 31 6.38 -0.53 -7.72
CA THR A 31 6.83 -0.88 -9.07
C THR A 31 5.64 -0.88 -10.04
N VAL A 32 5.88 -0.58 -11.33
CA VAL A 32 4.83 -0.63 -12.37
C VAL A 32 4.17 -2.01 -12.39
N THR A 33 4.97 -3.07 -12.35
CA THR A 33 4.47 -4.46 -12.34
C THR A 33 3.59 -4.75 -11.13
N SER A 34 4.07 -4.47 -9.92
CA SER A 34 3.32 -4.74 -8.68
C SER A 34 2.02 -3.94 -8.63
N ARG A 35 2.07 -2.63 -8.91
CA ARG A 35 0.88 -1.77 -8.89
C ARG A 35 -0.15 -2.16 -9.96
N THR A 36 0.30 -2.60 -11.14
CA THR A 36 -0.59 -3.12 -12.18
C THR A 36 -1.32 -4.39 -11.72
N GLN A 37 -0.60 -5.35 -11.15
CA GLN A 37 -1.22 -6.59 -10.65
C GLN A 37 -2.17 -6.34 -9.49
N MET A 38 -1.80 -5.47 -8.54
CA MET A 38 -2.67 -5.06 -7.44
C MET A 38 -3.95 -4.41 -7.94
N ALA A 39 -3.87 -3.52 -8.95
CA ALA A 39 -5.04 -2.89 -9.56
C ALA A 39 -5.96 -3.93 -10.22
N LEU A 40 -5.39 -4.89 -10.96
CA LEU A 40 -6.16 -5.97 -11.57
C LEU A 40 -6.85 -6.85 -10.53
N ILE A 41 -6.17 -7.18 -9.42
CA ILE A 41 -6.75 -7.93 -8.29
C ILE A 41 -7.93 -7.16 -7.70
N ALA A 42 -7.75 -5.87 -7.41
CA ALA A 42 -8.79 -5.01 -6.85
C ALA A 42 -10.04 -4.96 -7.76
N VAL A 43 -9.85 -4.75 -9.07
CA VAL A 43 -10.96 -4.70 -10.04
C VAL A 43 -11.67 -6.05 -10.18
N ARG A 44 -10.92 -7.16 -10.22
CA ARG A 44 -11.51 -8.51 -10.30
C ARG A 44 -12.34 -8.86 -9.07
N ASN A 45 -11.85 -8.53 -7.88
CA ASN A 45 -12.62 -8.67 -6.64
C ASN A 45 -13.88 -7.80 -6.68
N LEU A 46 -13.76 -6.52 -7.05
CA LEU A 46 -14.91 -5.61 -7.14
C LEU A 46 -16.02 -6.15 -8.05
N ILE A 47 -15.67 -6.57 -9.27
CA ILE A 47 -16.64 -7.12 -10.24
C ILE A 47 -17.29 -8.39 -9.68
N ALA A 48 -16.52 -9.33 -9.16
CA ALA A 48 -17.06 -10.57 -8.60
C ALA A 48 -18.04 -10.29 -7.44
N GLY A 49 -17.71 -9.34 -6.57
CA GLY A 49 -18.59 -8.92 -5.47
C GLY A 49 -19.90 -8.29 -5.94
N LEU A 50 -19.84 -7.41 -6.96
CA LEU A 50 -21.04 -6.79 -7.55
C LEU A 50 -21.96 -7.81 -8.24
N GLU A 51 -21.39 -8.90 -8.76
CA GLU A 51 -22.14 -9.99 -9.41
C GLU A 51 -22.59 -11.09 -8.44
N GLY A 52 -22.30 -10.96 -7.14
CA GLY A 52 -22.63 -11.98 -6.14
C GLY A 52 -21.84 -13.28 -6.31
N ARG A 53 -20.68 -13.24 -6.98
CA ARG A 53 -19.77 -14.39 -7.14
C ARG A 53 -18.70 -14.39 -6.04
N PRO A 54 -18.06 -15.55 -5.75
CA PRO A 54 -16.93 -15.59 -4.83
C PRO A 54 -15.80 -14.65 -5.25
N LEU A 55 -15.24 -13.90 -4.29
CA LEU A 55 -14.10 -13.01 -4.54
C LEU A 55 -12.84 -13.84 -4.82
N PRO A 56 -12.15 -13.64 -5.96
CA PRO A 56 -10.94 -14.40 -6.30
C PRO A 56 -9.82 -14.31 -5.25
N PHE A 57 -9.71 -13.17 -4.57
CA PHE A 57 -8.76 -12.93 -3.49
C PHE A 57 -9.51 -12.40 -2.27
N GLN A 58 -10.41 -13.21 -1.74
CA GLN A 58 -11.23 -12.90 -0.58
C GLN A 58 -10.38 -12.76 0.71
N VAL A 59 -10.73 -11.78 1.56
CA VAL A 59 -10.32 -11.79 2.97
C VAL A 59 -11.32 -12.64 3.74
N ASN A 60 -10.82 -13.69 4.41
CA ASN A 60 -11.64 -14.49 5.32
C ASN A 60 -11.65 -13.78 6.68
N LEU A 61 -12.85 -13.41 7.13
CA LEU A 61 -13.06 -12.81 8.45
C LEU A 61 -13.28 -13.88 9.51
#